data_AF-A0A920V833-F1
#
_entry.id   AF-A0A920V833-F1
#
_cell.length_a   1.000
_cell.length_b   1.000
_cell.length_c   1.000
_cell.angle_alpha   90.00
_cell.angle_beta   90.00
_cell.angle_gamma   90.00
#
_symmetry.space_group_name_H-M   'P 1'
#
loop_
_entity.id
_entity.type
_entity.pdbx_description
1 polymer ?
#
loop_
_entity_poly.entity_id
_entity_poly.type
_entity_poly.pdbx_seq_one_letter_code
_entity_poly.pdbx_strand_id
1 'polypeptide(L)'
;MNDIAKKSVIIEPPFIFKNGSVFSDPLTIVYETLGTLNTKKNNAILVTTGLSPSAHIASTADDSSPGWWENIVGKDKPIDTNEYFVICVNSLGSCFGSSGPSSKDPESGKRYRLSFPEISIEDIASSIKPVIDGLGIERLKAIVGPSMGGMTALSLISQYPNIANELVLISAASSSRPFSIALRSLQRSMITSDPDWKQGNYN
;
A
#
# COMPACT_ATOMS: atom_id res chain seq x y z
N MET A 1 -17.72 9.89 -5.50
CA MET A 1 -17.21 10.27 -4.17
C MET A 1 -15.93 11.03 -4.41
N ASN A 2 -15.92 12.32 -4.11
CA ASN A 2 -14.69 13.10 -4.18
C ASN A 2 -13.88 12.75 -2.92
N ASP A 3 -12.81 11.98 -3.09
CA ASP A 3 -11.89 11.59 -2.03
C ASP A 3 -11.00 12.81 -1.66
N ILE A 4 -11.50 13.71 -0.82
CA ILE A 4 -10.82 14.96 -0.47
C ILE A 4 -9.58 14.72 0.42
N ALA A 5 -9.49 13.56 1.11
CA ALA A 5 -8.37 13.24 2.01
C ALA A 5 -7.18 12.53 1.32
N LYS A 6 -7.35 12.01 0.09
CA LYS A 6 -6.34 11.16 -0.56
C LYS A 6 -5.26 11.97 -1.25
N LYS A 7 -4.02 11.71 -0.86
CA LYS A 7 -2.81 12.25 -1.48
C LYS A 7 -2.19 11.19 -2.38
N SER A 8 -1.34 11.62 -3.30
CA SER A 8 -0.58 10.70 -4.14
C SER A 8 0.85 11.16 -4.36
N VAL A 9 1.76 10.21 -4.52
CA VAL A 9 3.11 10.43 -5.05
C VAL A 9 3.21 9.73 -6.40
N ILE A 10 3.84 10.41 -7.37
CA ILE A 10 4.22 9.82 -8.65
C ILE A 10 5.66 9.34 -8.52
N ILE A 11 5.88 8.08 -8.87
CA ILE A 11 7.21 7.50 -9.03
C ILE A 11 7.56 7.63 -10.51
N GLU A 12 8.54 8.49 -10.78
CA GLU A 12 9.03 8.69 -12.15
C GLU A 12 9.69 7.42 -12.68
N PRO A 13 9.47 7.08 -13.97
CA PRO A 13 10.06 5.90 -14.57
C PRO A 13 11.59 6.04 -14.72
N PRO A 14 12.33 4.91 -14.83
CA PRO A 14 11.83 3.54 -14.80
C PRO A 14 11.62 3.01 -13.37
N PHE A 15 10.58 2.19 -13.17
CA PHE A 15 10.48 1.33 -12.00
C PHE A 15 10.99 -0.08 -12.34
N ILE A 16 11.93 -0.58 -11.53
CA ILE A 16 12.52 -1.91 -11.71
C ILE A 16 11.85 -2.86 -10.72
N PHE A 17 11.11 -3.83 -11.24
CA PHE A 17 10.45 -4.85 -10.43
C PHE A 17 11.45 -5.89 -9.93
N LYS A 18 11.09 -6.60 -8.86
CA LYS A 18 11.88 -7.65 -8.22
C LYS A 18 12.28 -8.78 -9.18
N ASN A 19 11.43 -9.07 -10.16
CA ASN A 19 11.70 -10.06 -11.21
C ASN A 19 12.64 -9.55 -12.32
N GLY A 20 13.11 -8.30 -12.22
CA GLY A 20 14.00 -7.66 -13.20
C GLY A 20 13.29 -6.98 -14.37
N SER A 21 11.96 -7.07 -14.45
CA SER A 21 11.20 -6.34 -15.47
C SER A 21 11.25 -4.83 -15.21
N VAL A 22 11.28 -4.06 -16.30
CA VAL A 22 11.34 -2.60 -16.28
C VAL A 22 9.99 -2.07 -16.73
N PHE A 23 9.40 -1.18 -15.95
CA PHE A 23 8.18 -0.49 -16.29
C PHE A 23 8.47 0.98 -16.58
N SER A 24 8.12 1.39 -17.79
CA SER A 24 8.53 2.66 -18.38
C SER A 24 7.52 3.79 -18.16
N ASP A 25 6.36 3.49 -17.57
CA ASP A 25 5.33 4.48 -17.27
C ASP A 25 5.41 4.93 -15.81
N PRO A 26 5.00 6.17 -15.50
CA PRO A 26 4.92 6.64 -14.12
C PRO A 26 3.94 5.81 -13.27
N LEU A 27 4.34 5.52 -12.04
CA LEU A 27 3.49 4.81 -11.07
C LEU A 27 2.93 5.79 -10.04
N THR A 28 1.63 5.70 -9.77
CA THR A 28 0.99 6.48 -8.71
C THR A 28 0.87 5.63 -7.45
N ILE A 29 1.26 6.16 -6.29
CA ILE A 29 0.99 5.57 -4.99
C ILE A 29 0.11 6.51 -4.19
N VAL A 30 -1.10 6.03 -3.85
CA VAL A 30 -2.09 6.78 -3.07
C VAL A 30 -1.90 6.50 -1.59
N TYR A 31 -2.03 7.54 -0.76
CA TYR A 31 -1.91 7.43 0.68
C TYR A 31 -2.78 8.48 1.38
N GLU A 32 -3.06 8.23 2.65
CA GLU A 32 -3.73 9.16 3.57
C GLU A 32 -2.83 9.43 4.77
N THR A 33 -3.04 10.60 5.39
CA THR A 33 -2.28 11.02 6.57
C THR A 33 -3.23 11.53 7.65
N LEU A 34 -3.04 11.10 8.89
CA LEU A 34 -3.81 11.55 10.05
C LEU A 34 -2.87 12.09 11.14
N GLY A 35 -3.34 13.07 11.91
CA GLY A 35 -2.52 13.76 12.91
C GLY A 35 -1.54 14.77 12.29
N THR A 36 -0.55 15.20 13.08
CA THR A 36 0.38 16.27 12.68
C THR A 36 1.84 15.82 12.79
N LEU A 37 2.59 15.95 11.70
CA LEU A 37 4.02 15.69 11.69
C LEU A 37 4.73 16.80 12.48
N ASN A 38 5.49 16.43 13.52
CA ASN A 38 6.18 17.40 14.34
C ASN A 38 7.40 18.00 13.62
N THR A 39 7.96 19.08 14.16
CA THR A 39 9.10 19.79 13.55
C THR A 39 10.37 18.94 13.43
N LYS A 40 10.55 17.97 14.33
CA LYS A 40 11.66 17.00 14.30
C LYS A 40 11.41 15.82 13.37
N LYS A 41 10.20 15.71 12.81
CA LYS A 41 9.71 14.63 11.96
C LYS A 41 9.94 13.21 12.51
N ASN A 42 9.89 13.07 13.83
CA ASN A 42 10.23 11.81 14.52
C ASN A 42 9.02 11.08 15.13
N ASN A 43 7.79 11.58 14.89
CA ASN A 43 6.55 10.98 15.37
C ASN A 43 5.74 10.29 14.25
N ALA A 44 6.36 10.00 13.10
CA ALA A 44 5.67 9.40 11.97
C ALA A 44 5.52 7.87 12.12
N ILE A 45 4.31 7.35 12.00
CA ILE A 45 4.01 5.92 11.97
C ILE A 45 3.49 5.55 10.58
N LEU A 46 4.15 4.59 9.92
CA LEU A 46 3.64 4.00 8.69
C LEU A 46 2.73 2.81 9.01
N VAL A 47 1.53 2.81 8.46
CA VAL A 47 0.65 1.64 8.44
C VAL A 47 0.58 1.07 7.03
N THR A 48 1.07 -0.16 6.87
CA THR A 48 0.94 -0.93 5.63
C THR A 48 -0.34 -1.74 5.65
N THR A 49 -1.14 -1.68 4.59
CA THR A 49 -2.45 -2.32 4.51
C THR A 49 -2.34 -3.85 4.37
N GLY A 50 -3.39 -4.55 4.83
CA GLY A 50 -3.62 -5.95 4.45
C GLY A 50 -3.97 -6.08 2.96
N LEU A 51 -4.39 -7.27 2.51
CA LEU A 51 -4.65 -7.52 1.08
C LEU A 51 -5.81 -6.69 0.49
N SER A 52 -6.83 -6.40 1.28
CA SER A 52 -8.11 -5.86 0.83
C SER A 52 -8.40 -4.41 1.22
N PRO A 53 -7.87 -3.84 2.31
CA PRO A 53 -8.18 -2.46 2.68
C PRO A 53 -7.53 -1.42 1.75
N SER A 54 -8.13 -0.23 1.74
CA SER A 54 -7.53 0.97 1.14
C SER A 54 -6.66 1.73 2.15
N ALA A 55 -6.07 2.85 1.73
CA ALA A 55 -5.39 3.81 2.58
C ALA A 55 -6.32 4.49 3.60
N HIS A 56 -7.64 4.35 3.45
CA HIS A 56 -8.63 4.96 4.34
C HIS A 56 -8.74 4.21 5.66
N ILE A 57 -7.83 4.54 6.57
CA ILE A 57 -7.59 3.80 7.82
C ILE A 57 -8.57 4.16 8.95
N ALA A 58 -8.99 5.43 9.02
CA ALA A 58 -9.94 5.95 9.98
C ALA A 58 -10.60 7.22 9.45
N SER A 59 -11.76 7.56 10.00
CA SER A 59 -12.49 8.79 9.71
C SER A 59 -11.65 10.04 10.03
N THR A 60 -11.87 11.10 9.25
CA THR A 60 -11.21 12.40 9.35
C THR A 60 -12.24 13.52 9.27
N ALA A 61 -11.79 14.77 9.46
CA ALA A 61 -12.66 15.93 9.26
C ALA A 61 -13.10 16.08 7.79
N ASP A 62 -12.25 15.68 6.83
CA ASP A 62 -12.51 15.79 5.39
C ASP A 62 -13.29 14.58 4.83
N ASP A 63 -13.16 13.42 5.47
CA ASP A 63 -13.91 12.19 5.16
C ASP A 63 -14.38 11.52 6.45
N SER A 64 -15.68 11.66 6.74
CA SER A 64 -16.31 11.13 7.95
C SER A 64 -16.76 9.66 7.83
N SER A 65 -16.52 9.02 6.68
CA SER A 65 -16.82 7.59 6.54
C SER A 65 -15.89 6.75 7.45
N PRO A 66 -16.37 5.60 7.97
CA PRO A 66 -15.56 4.78 8.86
C PRO A 66 -14.43 4.10 8.09
N GLY A 67 -13.20 4.23 8.60
CA GLY A 67 -12.05 3.53 8.05
C GLY A 67 -11.97 2.07 8.51
N TRP A 68 -11.14 1.28 7.83
CA TRP A 68 -11.02 -0.16 8.12
C TRP A 68 -10.38 -0.47 9.48
N TRP A 69 -9.70 0.49 10.10
CA TRP A 69 -9.06 0.36 11.41
C TRP A 69 -9.50 1.42 12.41
N GLU A 70 -10.76 1.87 12.28
CA GLU A 70 -11.36 2.95 13.08
C GLU A 70 -11.11 2.79 14.58
N ASN A 71 -11.23 1.60 15.17
CA ASN A 71 -11.05 1.43 16.62
C ASN A 71 -9.60 1.48 17.10
N ILE A 72 -8.63 1.44 16.17
CA ILE A 72 -7.19 1.39 16.49
C ILE A 72 -6.52 2.73 16.22
N VAL A 73 -6.93 3.46 15.18
CA VAL A 73 -6.29 4.72 14.76
C VAL A 73 -7.23 5.90 14.97
N GLY A 74 -6.72 6.96 15.58
CA GLY A 74 -7.44 8.22 15.78
C GLY A 74 -7.21 8.80 17.17
N LYS A 75 -7.96 9.85 17.51
CA LYS A 75 -7.83 10.53 18.81
C LYS A 75 -8.10 9.59 19.98
N ASP A 76 -7.20 9.57 20.95
CA ASP A 76 -7.32 8.80 22.22
C ASP A 76 -7.43 7.27 22.00
N LYS A 77 -6.94 6.77 20.86
CA LYS A 77 -6.93 5.34 20.47
C LYS A 77 -5.51 4.74 20.58
N PRO A 78 -5.34 3.40 20.46
CA PRO A 78 -4.02 2.77 20.59
C PRO A 78 -2.93 3.37 19.70
N ILE A 79 -3.25 3.78 18.47
CA ILE A 79 -2.42 4.64 17.64
C ILE A 79 -3.03 6.04 17.68
N ASP A 80 -2.60 6.84 18.66
CA ASP A 80 -3.17 8.14 18.94
C ASP A 80 -2.67 9.22 17.96
N THR A 81 -3.60 9.80 17.20
CA THR A 81 -3.31 10.89 16.25
C THR A 81 -3.08 12.25 16.92
N ASN A 82 -3.30 12.38 18.24
CA ASN A 82 -2.81 13.52 19.02
C ASN A 82 -1.28 13.52 19.13
N GLU A 83 -0.67 12.33 19.15
CA GLU A 83 0.78 12.17 19.37
C GLU A 83 1.53 11.85 18.08
N TYR A 84 0.94 11.01 17.22
CA TYR A 84 1.59 10.47 16.04
C TYR A 84 1.03 11.04 14.74
N PHE A 85 1.92 11.17 13.77
CA PHE A 85 1.57 11.41 12.38
C PHE A 85 1.46 10.07 11.66
N VAL A 86 0.25 9.61 11.43
CA VAL A 86 -0.02 8.30 10.82
C VAL A 86 -0.07 8.45 9.31
N ILE A 87 0.63 7.58 8.60
CA ILE A 87 0.63 7.48 7.14
C ILE A 87 0.08 6.10 6.78
N CYS A 88 -0.98 6.02 6.00
CA CYS A 88 -1.49 4.75 5.49
C CYS A 88 -1.43 4.75 3.96
N VAL A 89 -0.86 3.68 3.39
CA VAL A 89 -0.54 3.60 1.96
C VAL A 89 -1.36 2.51 1.28
N ASN A 90 -1.92 2.82 0.11
CA ASN A 90 -2.42 1.80 -0.81
C ASN A 90 -1.22 1.07 -1.42
N SER A 91 -1.25 -0.27 -1.38
CA SER A 91 -0.24 -1.08 -2.07
C SER A 91 -0.19 -0.78 -3.57
N LEU A 92 0.99 -0.90 -4.18
CA LEU A 92 1.10 -1.08 -5.63
C LEU A 92 0.23 -2.29 -6.03
N GLY A 93 -0.54 -2.17 -7.12
CA GLY A 93 -1.53 -3.16 -7.54
C GLY A 93 -2.92 -3.04 -6.90
N SER A 94 -3.10 -2.13 -5.93
CA SER A 94 -4.41 -1.88 -5.31
C SER A 94 -5.43 -1.27 -6.28
N CYS A 95 -6.71 -1.63 -6.15
CA CYS A 95 -7.81 -1.03 -6.91
C CYS A 95 -8.31 0.31 -6.31
N PHE A 96 -7.70 0.79 -5.23
CA PHE A 96 -8.12 2.02 -4.52
C PHE A 96 -7.33 3.28 -4.94
N GLY A 97 -6.74 3.28 -6.14
CA GLY A 97 -6.15 4.46 -6.78
C GLY A 97 -4.65 4.39 -7.03
N SER A 98 -3.90 3.54 -6.32
CA SER A 98 -2.51 3.25 -6.68
C SER A 98 -2.42 2.53 -8.03
N SER A 99 -1.28 2.65 -8.71
CA SER A 99 -1.06 2.00 -10.01
C SER A 99 -1.22 0.49 -9.91
N GLY A 100 -1.98 -0.08 -10.84
CA GLY A 100 -2.24 -1.51 -10.92
C GLY A 100 -2.96 -1.89 -12.22
N PRO A 101 -3.47 -3.13 -12.32
CA PRO A 101 -4.21 -3.60 -13.50
C PRO A 101 -5.40 -2.72 -13.91
N SER A 102 -6.02 -2.02 -12.96
CA SER A 102 -7.12 -1.09 -13.24
C SER A 102 -6.68 0.27 -13.76
N SER A 103 -5.39 0.63 -13.63
CA SER A 103 -4.88 1.93 -14.08
C SER A 103 -4.87 2.03 -15.59
N LYS A 104 -5.00 3.25 -16.11
CA LYS A 104 -4.93 3.53 -17.55
C LYS A 104 -3.48 3.68 -17.96
N ASP A 105 -3.13 3.01 -19.04
CA ASP A 105 -1.95 3.26 -19.83
C ASP A 105 -2.05 4.68 -20.42
N PRO A 106 -1.06 5.56 -20.19
CA PRO A 106 -1.09 6.94 -20.66
C PRO A 106 -0.99 7.05 -22.19
N GLU A 107 -0.38 6.09 -22.88
CA GLU A 107 -0.25 6.09 -24.33
C GLU A 107 -1.56 5.67 -25.00
N SER A 108 -2.13 4.54 -24.59
CA SER A 108 -3.33 3.99 -25.23
C SER A 108 -4.65 4.48 -24.62
N GLY A 109 -4.63 5.03 -23.41
CA GLY A 109 -5.81 5.40 -22.62
C GLY A 109 -6.63 4.20 -22.10
N LYS A 110 -6.22 2.96 -22.41
CA LYS A 110 -6.88 1.72 -21.99
C LYS A 110 -6.33 1.26 -20.64
N ARG A 111 -7.09 0.43 -19.91
CA ARG A 111 -6.57 -0.16 -18.66
C ARG A 111 -5.49 -1.19 -18.97
N TYR A 112 -4.43 -1.26 -18.16
CA TYR A 112 -3.35 -2.25 -18.34
C TYR A 112 -3.88 -3.70 -18.26
N ARG A 113 -4.77 -3.99 -17.32
CA ARG A 113 -5.26 -5.36 -17.05
C ARG A 113 -4.08 -6.33 -16.88
N LEU A 114 -4.05 -7.42 -17.62
CA LEU A 114 -2.97 -8.41 -17.57
C LEU A 114 -1.66 -7.97 -18.23
N SER A 115 -1.61 -6.79 -18.88
CA SER A 115 -0.33 -6.22 -19.31
C SER A 115 0.41 -5.50 -18.17
N PHE A 116 -0.26 -5.25 -17.04
CA PHE A 116 0.41 -4.74 -15.84
C PHE A 116 1.38 -5.81 -15.33
N PRO A 117 2.63 -5.46 -14.95
CA PRO A 117 3.60 -6.44 -14.49
C PRO A 117 3.10 -7.26 -13.30
N GLU A 118 3.52 -8.52 -13.24
CA GLU A 118 3.39 -9.31 -12.01
C GLU A 118 4.23 -8.67 -10.91
N ILE A 119 3.61 -8.42 -9.76
CA ILE A 119 4.23 -7.71 -8.64
C ILE A 119 4.47 -8.66 -7.46
N SER A 120 5.53 -8.37 -6.71
CA SER A 120 5.90 -9.04 -5.46
C SER A 120 5.69 -8.13 -4.24
N ILE A 121 5.86 -8.68 -3.03
CA ILE A 121 5.82 -7.91 -1.79
C ILE A 121 6.98 -6.89 -1.75
N GLU A 122 8.11 -7.23 -2.35
CA GLU A 122 9.28 -6.36 -2.49
C GLU A 122 8.99 -5.13 -3.32
N ASP A 123 8.21 -5.27 -4.40
CA ASP A 123 7.80 -4.16 -5.26
C ASP A 123 6.82 -3.23 -4.54
N ILE A 124 5.88 -3.80 -3.79
CA ILE A 124 4.97 -3.03 -2.93
C ILE A 124 5.76 -2.28 -1.86
N ALA A 125 6.78 -2.91 -1.26
CA ALA A 125 7.60 -2.26 -0.26
C ALA A 125 8.46 -1.13 -0.84
N SER A 126 9.16 -1.36 -1.96
CA SER A 126 10.00 -0.33 -2.58
C SER A 126 9.19 0.86 -3.09
N SER A 127 7.94 0.65 -3.53
CA SER A 127 7.05 1.74 -3.96
C SER A 127 6.62 2.67 -2.81
N ILE A 128 6.77 2.28 -1.54
CA ILE A 128 6.41 3.12 -0.39
C ILE A 128 7.49 4.16 -0.09
N LYS A 129 8.76 3.88 -0.40
CA LYS A 129 9.89 4.75 -0.07
C LYS A 129 9.71 6.19 -0.61
N PRO A 130 9.27 6.42 -1.86
CA PRO A 130 8.99 7.77 -2.37
C PRO A 130 7.93 8.54 -1.57
N VAL A 131 6.95 7.87 -0.95
CA VAL A 131 5.96 8.52 -0.09
C VAL A 131 6.62 9.07 1.17
N ILE A 132 7.46 8.26 1.82
CA ILE A 132 8.19 8.64 3.03
C ILE A 132 9.16 9.80 2.72
N ASP A 133 9.88 9.70 1.61
CA ASP A 133 10.83 10.72 1.16
C ASP A 133 10.14 12.03 0.79
N GLY A 134 8.99 11.95 0.11
CA GLY A 134 8.19 13.12 -0.26
C GLY A 134 7.65 13.89 0.95
N LEU A 135 7.45 13.21 2.09
CA LEU A 135 7.10 13.84 3.38
C LEU A 135 8.35 14.35 4.13
N GLY A 136 9.55 14.03 3.62
CA GLY A 136 10.84 14.39 4.17
C GLY A 136 11.10 13.76 5.54
N ILE A 137 10.65 12.53 5.74
CA ILE A 137 10.85 11.77 6.98
C ILE A 137 12.07 10.87 6.79
N GLU A 138 13.13 11.13 7.55
CA GLU A 138 14.36 10.33 7.47
C GLU A 138 14.20 8.96 8.13
N ARG A 139 13.47 8.91 9.25
CA ARG A 139 13.25 7.69 10.03
C ARG A 139 11.90 7.70 10.71
N LEU A 140 11.10 6.69 10.42
CA LEU A 140 9.80 6.46 11.05
C LEU A 140 9.96 6.13 12.53
N LYS A 141 9.02 6.56 13.35
CA LYS A 141 8.87 6.08 14.73
C LYS A 141 8.61 4.58 14.71
N ALA A 142 7.62 4.14 13.95
CA ALA A 142 7.28 2.73 13.80
C ALA A 142 6.72 2.42 12.42
N ILE A 143 6.81 1.15 12.02
CA ILE A 143 5.99 0.57 10.96
C ILE A 143 5.03 -0.44 11.60
N VAL A 144 3.75 -0.35 11.29
CA VAL A 144 2.70 -1.26 11.76
C VAL A 144 2.07 -1.96 10.55
N GLY A 145 2.11 -3.29 10.54
CA GLY A 145 1.63 -4.08 9.41
C GLY A 145 0.83 -5.31 9.82
N PRO A 146 -0.50 -5.34 9.59
CA PRO A 146 -1.31 -6.54 9.72
C PRO A 146 -1.25 -7.41 8.45
N SER A 147 -1.17 -8.74 8.62
CA SER A 147 -1.27 -9.73 7.54
C SER A 147 -0.29 -9.45 6.39
N MET A 148 -0.77 -9.24 5.15
CA MET A 148 0.05 -8.83 4.01
C MET A 148 0.86 -7.56 4.31
N GLY A 149 0.29 -6.61 5.04
CA GLY A 149 0.99 -5.38 5.45
C GLY A 149 2.21 -5.68 6.29
N GLY A 150 2.17 -6.69 7.15
CA GLY A 150 3.34 -7.12 7.91
C GLY A 150 4.42 -7.77 7.03
N MET A 151 4.03 -8.46 5.95
CA MET A 151 4.97 -8.96 4.93
C MET A 151 5.66 -7.79 4.22
N THR A 152 4.89 -6.77 3.83
CA THR A 152 5.41 -5.54 3.23
C THR A 152 6.33 -4.80 4.19
N ALA A 153 5.99 -4.70 5.47
CA ALA A 153 6.82 -4.04 6.49
C ALA A 153 8.17 -4.76 6.69
N LEU A 154 8.16 -6.10 6.73
CA LEU A 154 9.39 -6.91 6.77
C LEU A 154 10.26 -6.66 5.53
N SER A 155 9.65 -6.65 4.35
CA SER A 155 10.38 -6.39 3.09
C SER A 155 10.93 -4.97 3.03
N LEU A 156 10.18 -3.98 3.52
CA LEU A 156 10.61 -2.58 3.55
C LEU A 156 11.84 -2.40 4.44
N ILE A 157 11.87 -3.00 5.62
CA ILE A 157 13.05 -2.96 6.50
C ILE A 157 14.21 -3.74 5.90
N SER A 158 13.96 -4.88 5.24
CA SER A 158 15.03 -5.63 4.57
C SER A 158 15.70 -4.83 3.46
N GLN A 159 14.95 -3.98 2.74
CA GLN A 159 15.46 -3.13 1.66
C GLN A 159 16.04 -1.81 2.18
N TYR A 160 15.50 -1.28 3.29
CA TYR A 160 15.91 -0.03 3.91
C TYR A 160 16.08 -0.20 5.44
N PRO A 161 17.19 -0.79 5.92
CA PRO A 161 17.35 -1.21 7.32
C PRO A 161 17.17 -0.12 8.38
N ASN A 162 17.41 1.14 8.03
CA ASN A 162 17.33 2.27 8.95
C ASN A 162 16.02 3.07 8.85
N ILE A 163 15.04 2.60 8.07
CA ILE A 163 13.82 3.38 7.76
C ILE A 163 12.89 3.58 8.96
N ALA A 164 13.01 2.77 10.02
CA ALA A 164 12.17 2.85 11.21
C ALA A 164 12.96 2.55 12.50
N ASN A 165 12.41 2.96 13.65
CA ASN A 165 12.93 2.56 14.97
C ASN A 165 12.24 1.30 15.48
N GLU A 166 10.94 1.16 15.23
CA GLU A 166 10.12 0.08 15.77
C GLU A 166 9.33 -0.63 14.66
N LEU A 167 9.02 -1.90 14.89
CA LEU A 167 8.26 -2.74 13.97
C LEU A 167 7.18 -3.50 14.73
N VAL A 168 5.93 -3.35 14.30
CA VAL A 168 4.77 -4.06 14.88
C VAL A 168 4.12 -4.89 13.79
N LEU A 169 4.23 -6.21 13.90
CA LEU A 169 3.71 -7.18 12.93
C LEU A 169 2.54 -7.96 13.53
N ILE A 170 1.39 -7.93 12.88
CA ILE A 170 0.17 -8.55 13.40
C ILE A 170 -0.29 -9.64 12.43
N SER A 171 -0.28 -10.91 12.85
CA SER A 171 -0.73 -12.04 12.01
C SER A 171 -0.06 -12.10 10.63
N ALA A 172 1.22 -11.74 10.55
CA ALA A 172 2.02 -11.74 9.34
C ALA A 172 2.92 -12.99 9.26
N ALA A 173 3.53 -13.22 8.10
CA ALA A 173 4.52 -14.28 7.91
C ALA A 173 5.70 -13.76 7.09
N SER A 174 6.88 -14.34 7.29
CA SER A 174 8.07 -14.02 6.47
C SER A 174 8.04 -14.68 5.09
N SER A 175 7.19 -15.69 4.90
CA SER A 175 7.03 -16.43 3.65
C SER A 175 5.67 -17.09 3.56
N SER A 176 5.19 -17.29 2.33
CA SER A 176 3.97 -18.06 2.08
C SER A 176 4.24 -19.56 2.24
N ARG A 177 3.39 -20.25 3.02
CA ARG A 177 3.47 -21.71 3.23
C ARG A 177 2.68 -22.44 2.13
N PRO A 178 2.93 -23.75 1.88
CA PRO A 178 2.23 -24.50 0.85
C PRO A 178 0.70 -24.38 0.92
N PHE A 179 0.14 -24.42 2.14
CA PHE A 179 -1.30 -24.24 2.35
C PHE A 179 -1.81 -22.86 1.90
N SER A 180 -1.11 -21.78 2.28
CA SER A 180 -1.52 -20.42 1.85
C SER A 180 -1.35 -20.24 0.34
N ILE A 181 -0.32 -20.82 -0.26
CA ILE A 181 -0.12 -20.82 -1.72
C ILE A 181 -1.29 -21.53 -2.41
N ALA A 182 -1.66 -22.71 -1.95
CA ALA A 182 -2.77 -23.48 -2.50
C ALA A 182 -4.10 -22.70 -2.42
N LEU A 183 -4.37 -22.06 -1.28
CA LEU A 183 -5.57 -21.23 -1.11
C LEU A 183 -5.60 -20.03 -2.07
N ARG A 184 -4.46 -19.32 -2.24
CA ARG A 184 -4.37 -18.20 -3.20
C ARG A 184 -4.49 -18.67 -4.65
N SER A 185 -3.97 -19.86 -4.96
CA SER A 185 -4.14 -20.48 -6.27
C SER A 185 -5.62 -20.74 -6.57
N LEU A 186 -6.33 -21.35 -5.62
CA LEU A 186 -7.77 -21.61 -5.75
C LEU A 186 -8.57 -20.31 -5.93
N GLN A 187 -8.27 -19.27 -5.15
CA GLN A 187 -8.93 -17.96 -5.28
C GLN A 187 -8.75 -17.34 -6.68
N ARG A 188 -7.53 -17.41 -7.25
CA ARG A 188 -7.31 -16.97 -8.63
C ARG A 188 -8.11 -17.81 -9.61
N SER A 189 -8.11 -19.14 -9.45
CA SER A 189 -8.86 -20.05 -10.32
C SER A 189 -10.35 -19.74 -10.34
N MET A 190 -10.96 -19.39 -9.19
CA MET A 190 -12.37 -18.99 -9.13
C MET A 190 -12.66 -17.79 -10.05
N ILE A 191 -11.81 -16.75 -9.99
CA ILE A 191 -11.95 -15.56 -10.84
C ILE A 191 -11.71 -15.90 -12.31
N THR A 192 -10.62 -16.62 -12.62
CA THR A 192 -10.26 -16.89 -14.02
C THR A 192 -11.17 -17.92 -14.69
N SER A 193 -11.95 -18.69 -13.92
CA SER A 193 -12.95 -19.63 -14.43
C SER A 193 -14.28 -18.97 -14.80
N ASP A 194 -14.51 -17.74 -14.34
CA ASP A 194 -15.70 -16.98 -14.68
C ASP A 194 -15.67 -16.59 -16.18
N PRO A 195 -16.69 -16.96 -16.99
CA PRO A 195 -16.76 -16.54 -18.38
C PRO A 195 -16.71 -15.03 -18.58
N ASP A 196 -17.19 -14.25 -17.61
CA ASP A 196 -17.17 -12.78 -17.66
C ASP A 196 -15.79 -12.19 -17.44
N TRP A 197 -14.83 -12.96 -16.91
CA TRP A 197 -13.43 -12.52 -16.78
C TRP A 197 -12.78 -12.23 -18.15
N LYS A 198 -13.24 -12.89 -19.22
CA LYS A 198 -12.81 -12.63 -20.61
C LYS A 198 -11.28 -12.56 -20.77
N GLN A 199 -10.55 -13.49 -20.17
CA GLN A 199 -9.08 -13.52 -20.16
C GLN A 199 -8.47 -12.18 -19.64
N GLY A 200 -9.08 -11.59 -18.62
CA GLY A 200 -8.71 -10.31 -18.05
C GLY A 200 -9.21 -9.09 -18.82
N ASN A 201 -9.90 -9.27 -19.95
CA ASN A 201 -10.44 -8.20 -20.80
C ASN A 201 -11.92 -7.90 -20.55
N TYR A 202 -12.36 -8.05 -19.29
CA TYR A 202 -13.71 -7.69 -18.84
C TYR A 202 -13.97 -6.18 -18.94
N ASN A 203 -15.25 -5.80 -19.01
CA ASN A 203 -15.72 -4.43 -19.18
C ASN A 203 -15.96 -3.75 -17.83
#